data_AF-A0A6L3MVD6-F1
#
_entry.id   AF-A0A6L3MVD6-F1
#
_cell.length_a   1.000
_cell.length_b   1.000
_cell.length_c   1.000
_cell.angle_alpha   90.00
_cell.angle_beta   90.00
_cell.angle_gamma   90.00
#
_symmetry.space_group_name_H-M   'P 1'
#
loop_
_entity.id
_entity.type
_entity.pdbx_description
1 polymer ?
#
loop_
_entity_poly.entity_id
_entity_poly.type
_entity_poly.pdbx_seq_one_letter_code
_entity_poly.pdbx_strand_id
1 'polypeptide(L)'
;GDLKAAPLLAQLGQPVWRPGSPAGYDDVAASWAAPDALVRRVEIAQRLAARTGDRLDPRTLGNTLLAGSLSAPTATALSRAESATTSLALLLVSPDFQRR
;
A
#
# COMPACT_ATOMS: atom_id res chain seq x y z
N GLY A 1 -5.67 14.80 11.74
CA GLY A 1 -5.92 13.57 12.50
C GLY A 1 -4.59 12.90 12.75
N ASP A 2 -4.23 12.71 14.02
CA ASP A 2 -2.89 12.36 14.49
C ASP A 2 -2.56 10.89 14.19
N LEU A 3 -2.14 10.59 12.95
CA LEU A 3 -1.75 9.25 12.52
C LEU A 3 -0.45 8.89 13.25
N LYS A 4 -0.52 7.92 14.17
CA LYS A 4 0.66 7.35 14.81
C LYS A 4 1.40 6.48 13.78
N ALA A 5 2.28 7.10 13.00
CA ALA A 5 2.97 6.47 11.87
C ALA A 5 3.86 5.29 12.31
N ALA A 6 4.62 5.42 13.39
CA ALA A 6 5.54 4.36 13.84
C ALA A 6 4.80 3.04 14.22
N PRO A 7 3.71 3.05 15.01
CA PRO A 7 2.91 1.84 15.23
C PRO A 7 2.32 1.24 13.94
N LEU A 8 1.86 2.08 13.01
CA LEU A 8 1.31 1.61 11.73
C LEU A 8 2.40 0.95 10.87
N LEU A 9 3.60 1.53 10.80
CA LEU A 9 4.73 0.97 10.09
C LEU A 9 5.19 -0.35 10.74
N ALA A 10 5.17 -0.45 12.08
CA ALA A 10 5.42 -1.71 12.77
C ALA A 10 4.38 -2.79 12.41
N GLN A 11 3.10 -2.43 12.31
CA GLN A 11 2.05 -3.36 11.84
C GLN A 11 2.28 -3.83 10.40
N LEU A 12 2.91 -3.00 9.55
CA LEU A 12 3.27 -3.34 8.18
C LEU A 12 4.56 -4.16 8.05
N GLY A 13 5.18 -4.57 9.16
CA GLY A 13 6.48 -5.25 9.15
C GLY A 13 7.65 -4.31 8.83
N GLN A 14 7.46 -3.00 8.99
CA GLN A 14 8.47 -1.97 8.75
C GLN A 14 8.77 -1.20 10.05
N PRO A 15 9.29 -1.88 11.09
CA PRO A 15 9.53 -1.20 12.36
C PRO A 15 10.57 -0.09 12.17
N VAL A 16 10.31 1.10 12.72
CA VAL A 16 11.20 2.26 12.59
C VAL A 16 12.28 2.21 13.68
N TRP A 17 13.55 2.38 13.28
CA TRP A 17 14.74 2.38 14.17
C TRP A 17 14.87 1.15 15.08
N ARG A 18 14.40 -0.01 14.61
CA ARG A 18 14.41 -1.26 15.35
C ARG A 18 14.72 -2.44 14.42
N PRO A 19 15.96 -2.53 13.90
CA PRO A 19 16.39 -3.66 13.09
C PRO A 19 16.37 -4.96 13.91
N GLY A 20 16.16 -6.10 13.23
CA GLY A 20 16.06 -7.41 13.88
C GLY A 20 17.39 -7.98 14.38
N SER A 21 18.52 -7.39 13.98
CA SER A 21 19.86 -7.82 14.37
C SER A 21 20.84 -6.63 14.42
N PRO A 22 22.04 -6.80 15.02
CA PRO A 22 23.10 -5.79 14.99
C PRO A 22 23.58 -5.41 13.59
N ALA A 23 23.36 -6.28 12.59
CA ALA A 23 23.74 -6.01 11.20
C ALA A 23 22.82 -4.96 10.52
N GLY A 24 21.71 -4.58 11.14
CA GLY A 24 20.75 -3.64 10.57
C GLY A 24 19.54 -4.33 9.94
N TYR A 25 18.92 -3.66 8.97
CA TYR A 25 17.79 -4.21 8.22
C TYR A 25 18.29 -5.01 7.02
N ASP A 26 17.62 -6.12 6.73
CA ASP A 26 17.89 -6.91 5.53
C ASP A 26 17.63 -6.11 4.25
N ASP A 27 18.40 -6.39 3.21
CA ASP A 27 18.21 -5.87 1.86
C ASP A 27 17.44 -6.84 0.94
N VAL A 28 17.12 -8.05 1.43
CA VAL A 28 16.38 -9.06 0.65
C VAL A 28 14.87 -8.81 0.66
N ALA A 29 14.24 -8.91 -0.51
CA ALA A 29 12.80 -8.65 -0.68
C ALA A 29 11.91 -9.51 0.25
N ALA A 30 12.30 -10.76 0.52
CA ALA A 30 11.56 -11.67 1.38
C ALA A 30 11.37 -11.13 2.80
N SER A 31 12.36 -10.43 3.35
CA SER A 31 12.28 -9.80 4.68
C SER A 31 11.27 -8.65 4.74
N TRP A 32 10.88 -8.10 3.59
CA TRP A 32 9.93 -6.99 3.48
C TRP A 32 8.57 -7.39 2.88
N ALA A 33 8.46 -8.58 2.28
CA ALA A 33 7.27 -9.05 1.57
C ALA A 33 6.79 -10.43 2.09
N ALA A 34 7.03 -10.70 3.38
CA ALA A 34 6.54 -11.92 4.02
C ALA A 34 5.00 -12.07 3.83
N PRO A 35 4.48 -13.30 3.70
CA PRO A 35 3.07 -13.53 3.40
C PRO A 35 2.10 -12.85 4.37
N ASP A 36 2.42 -12.82 5.66
CA ASP A 36 1.60 -12.16 6.68
C ASP A 36 1.64 -10.63 6.56
N ALA A 37 2.77 -10.05 6.13
CA ALA A 37 2.90 -8.62 5.85
C ALA A 37 2.01 -8.20 4.67
N LEU A 38 1.86 -9.05 3.65
CA LEU A 38 0.94 -8.78 2.52
C LEU A 38 -0.52 -8.76 2.97
N VAL A 39 -0.94 -9.70 3.83
CA VAL A 39 -2.31 -9.71 4.39
C VAL A 39 -2.58 -8.42 5.17
N ARG A 40 -1.65 -8.02 6.04
CA ARG A 40 -1.79 -6.77 6.82
C ARG A 40 -1.86 -5.53 5.93
N ARG A 41 -1.14 -5.51 4.80
CA ARG A 41 -1.23 -4.41 3.82
C ARG A 41 -2.61 -4.30 3.22
N VAL A 42 -3.28 -5.40 2.92
CA VAL A 42 -4.67 -5.40 2.43
C VAL A 42 -5.60 -4.77 3.46
N GLU A 43 -5.51 -5.20 4.72
CA GLU A 43 -6.33 -4.64 5.81
C GLU A 43 -6.08 -3.14 6.01
N ILE A 44 -4.82 -2.72 5.99
CA ILE A 44 -4.45 -1.30 6.13
C ILE A 44 -4.90 -0.50 4.92
N ALA A 45 -4.79 -1.03 3.69
CA ALA A 45 -5.28 -0.38 2.48
C ALA A 45 -6.79 -0.11 2.56
N GLN A 46 -7.58 -1.09 3.02
CA GLN A 46 -9.02 -0.91 3.24
C GLN A 46 -9.32 0.17 4.28
N ARG A 47 -8.61 0.17 5.42
CA ARG A 47 -8.79 1.20 6.46
C ARG A 47 -8.40 2.59 5.98
N LEU A 48 -7.31 2.72 5.23
CA LEU A 48 -6.86 3.99 4.65
C LEU A 48 -7.86 4.49 3.61
N ALA A 49 -8.36 3.60 2.75
CA ALA A 49 -9.38 3.95 1.77
C ALA A 49 -10.66 4.43 2.44
N ALA A 50 -11.17 3.69 3.44
CA ALA A 50 -12.38 4.06 4.17
C ALA A 50 -12.26 5.42 4.88
N ARG A 51 -11.09 5.71 5.47
CA ARG A 51 -10.80 7.01 6.07
C ARG A 51 -10.67 8.14 5.05
N THR A 52 -10.21 7.81 3.84
CA THR A 52 -10.05 8.77 2.75
C THR A 52 -11.40 9.15 2.15
N GLY A 53 -12.30 8.18 1.99
CA GLY A 53 -13.58 8.38 1.33
C GLY A 53 -13.39 8.72 -0.15
N ASP A 54 -14.20 9.63 -0.66
CA ASP A 54 -14.24 10.12 -2.04
C ASP A 54 -13.34 11.34 -2.30
N ARG A 55 -12.51 11.72 -1.33
CA ARG A 55 -11.64 12.92 -1.42
C ARG A 55 -10.54 12.84 -2.47
N LEU A 56 -10.23 11.63 -2.96
CA LEU A 56 -9.20 11.40 -3.97
C LEU A 56 -9.80 10.55 -5.09
N ASP A 57 -9.47 10.89 -6.34
CA ASP A 57 -9.70 10.01 -7.49
C ASP A 57 -8.51 9.05 -7.65
N PRO A 58 -8.67 7.73 -7.43
CA PRO A 58 -7.58 6.77 -7.50
C PRO A 58 -7.04 6.57 -8.91
N ARG A 59 -7.81 6.91 -9.97
CA ARG A 59 -7.34 6.82 -11.36
C ARG A 59 -6.28 7.89 -11.62
N THR A 60 -6.58 9.12 -11.24
CA THR A 60 -5.64 10.24 -11.30
C THR A 60 -4.44 10.01 -10.37
N LEU A 61 -4.70 9.54 -9.14
CA LEU A 61 -3.66 9.25 -8.16
C LEU A 61 -2.73 8.13 -8.63
N GLY A 62 -3.26 7.05 -9.21
CA GLY A 62 -2.47 5.93 -9.74
C GLY A 62 -1.49 6.39 -10.82
N ASN A 63 -1.93 7.20 -11.77
CA ASN A 63 -1.04 7.78 -12.79
C ASN A 63 0.03 8.71 -12.19
N THR A 64 -0.29 9.41 -11.10
CA THR A 64 0.65 10.32 -10.43
C THR A 64 1.71 9.54 -9.65
N LEU A 65 1.31 8.50 -8.90
CA LEU A 65 2.20 7.71 -8.06
C LEU A 65 3.03 6.69 -8.86
N LEU A 66 2.46 6.17 -9.95
CA LEU A 66 3.03 5.08 -10.76
C LEU A 66 3.26 5.55 -12.19
N ALA A 67 3.72 6.79 -12.36
CA ALA A 67 3.94 7.40 -13.67
C ALA A 67 4.87 6.53 -14.52
N GLY A 68 4.32 5.98 -15.62
CA GLY A 68 5.05 5.08 -16.52
C GLY A 68 5.15 3.61 -16.07
N SER A 69 4.67 3.26 -14.88
CA SER A 69 4.67 1.88 -14.35
C SER A 69 3.28 1.32 -14.03
N LEU A 70 2.22 2.14 -14.16
CA LEU A 70 0.84 1.66 -14.01
C LEU A 70 0.47 0.70 -15.15
N SER A 71 0.21 -0.57 -14.81
CA SER A 71 -0.13 -1.59 -15.78
C SER A 71 -1.59 -1.48 -16.24
N ALA A 72 -1.88 -1.95 -17.45
CA ALA A 72 -3.24 -1.99 -17.98
C ALA A 72 -4.22 -2.82 -17.12
N PRO A 73 -3.83 -3.97 -16.54
CA PRO A 73 -4.70 -4.70 -15.60
C PRO A 73 -5.07 -3.88 -14.37
N THR A 74 -4.11 -3.20 -13.74
CA THR A 74 -4.39 -2.33 -12.59
C THR A 74 -5.30 -1.18 -13.01
N ALA A 75 -4.99 -0.47 -14.10
CA ALA A 75 -5.83 0.64 -14.59
C ALA A 75 -7.29 0.21 -14.85
N THR A 76 -7.48 -0.98 -15.42
CA THR A 76 -8.81 -1.56 -15.68
C THR A 76 -9.53 -1.89 -14.37
N ALA A 77 -8.84 -2.43 -13.37
CA ALA A 77 -9.42 -2.70 -12.06
C ALA A 77 -9.89 -1.40 -11.37
N LEU A 78 -9.08 -0.34 -11.45
CA LEU A 78 -9.44 0.98 -10.90
C LEU A 78 -10.66 1.58 -11.60
N SER A 79 -10.79 1.39 -12.91
CA SER A 79 -11.90 1.93 -13.69
C SER A 79 -13.22 1.19 -13.46
N ARG A 80 -13.16 -0.09 -13.10
CA ARG A 80 -14.35 -0.94 -12.85
C ARG A 80 -14.82 -0.93 -11.39
N ALA A 81 -14.06 -0.33 -10.49
CA ALA A 81 -14.43 -0.23 -9.09
C ALA A 81 -15.75 0.53 -8.92
N GLU A 82 -16.64 -0.01 -8.08
CA GLU A 82 -17.98 0.54 -7.80
C GLU A 82 -17.95 1.87 -7.03
N SER A 83 -16.85 2.15 -6.32
CA SER A 83 -16.68 3.39 -5.56
C SER A 83 -15.23 3.87 -5.57
N ALA A 84 -15.03 5.17 -5.30
CA ALA A 84 -13.69 5.76 -5.13
C ALA A 84 -12.93 5.07 -3.98
N THR A 85 -13.61 4.75 -2.88
CA THR A 85 -13.03 3.99 -1.75
C THR A 85 -12.54 2.62 -2.19
N THR A 86 -13.35 1.84 -2.92
CA THR A 86 -12.94 0.53 -3.44
C THR A 86 -11.79 0.66 -4.43
N SER A 87 -11.84 1.66 -5.32
CA SER A 87 -10.79 1.94 -6.29
C SER A 87 -9.46 2.27 -5.59
N LEU A 88 -9.50 3.05 -4.51
CA LEU A 88 -8.30 3.39 -3.73
C LEU A 88 -7.72 2.17 -3.02
N ALA A 89 -8.57 1.31 -2.44
CA ALA A 89 -8.11 0.06 -1.85
C ALA A 89 -7.44 -0.83 -2.92
N LEU A 90 -8.04 -0.96 -4.10
CA LEU A 90 -7.48 -1.72 -5.23
C LEU A 90 -6.12 -1.17 -5.69
N LEU A 91 -5.97 0.15 -5.77
CA LEU A 91 -4.69 0.79 -6.10
C LEU A 91 -3.61 0.38 -5.10
N LEU A 92 -3.90 0.53 -3.80
CA LEU A 92 -2.94 0.27 -2.73
C LEU A 92 -2.54 -1.21 -2.61
N VAL A 93 -3.43 -2.15 -2.95
CA VAL A 93 -3.11 -3.59 -2.93
C VAL A 93 -2.57 -4.11 -4.27
N SER A 94 -2.57 -3.29 -5.31
CA SER A 94 -2.13 -3.71 -6.65
C SER A 94 -0.66 -4.13 -6.67
N PRO A 95 -0.28 -5.12 -7.51
CA PRO A 95 1.14 -5.48 -7.68
C PRO A 95 1.99 -4.29 -8.12
N ASP A 96 1.43 -3.34 -8.87
CA ASP A 96 2.15 -2.14 -9.31
C ASP A 96 2.55 -1.24 -8.14
N PHE A 97 1.68 -1.11 -7.14
CA PHE A 97 1.97 -0.34 -5.92
C PHE A 97 2.87 -1.10 -4.93
N GLN A 98 2.80 -2.43 -4.92
CA GLN A 98 3.54 -3.27 -3.97
C GLN A 98 4.99 -3.54 -4.40
N ARG A 99 5.33 -3.27 -5.67
CA ARG A 99 6.70 -3.39 -6.20
C ARG A 99 7.56 -2.21 -5.73
N ARG A 100 8.84 -2.50 -5.44
CA ARG A 100 9.88 -1.50 -5.21
C ARG A 100 10.53 -1.11 -6.52
#